data_AF-A0A1I2PEU9-F1
#
_entry.id   AF-A0A1I2PEU9-F1
#
_cell.length_a   1.000
_cell.length_b   1.000
_cell.length_c   1.000
_cell.angle_alpha   90.00
_cell.angle_beta   90.00
_cell.angle_gamma   90.00
#
_symmetry.space_group_name_H-M   'P 1'
#
loop_
_entity.id
_entity.type
_entity.pdbx_description
1 polymer ?
#
loop_
_entity_poly.entity_id
_entity_poly.type
_entity_poly.pdbx_seq_one_letter_code
_entity_poly.pdbx_strand_id
1 'polypeptide(L)' 'MTTIDLKKHLIQRISEIEDMAFLEAIKTILDSKSQILHLTSEQREEIKQSQDQINQGLFTSHDQLDEEFEKWANKN' A
#
# COMPACT_ATOMS: atom_id res chain seq x y z
N MET A 1 9.99 -4.98 -30.89
CA MET A 1 10.19 -4.40 -29.55
C MET A 1 9.10 -4.92 -28.65
N THR A 2 9.43 -5.68 -27.62
CA THR A 2 8.45 -6.16 -26.64
C THR A 2 8.19 -5.09 -25.58
N THR A 3 7.13 -5.25 -24.79
CA THR A 3 6.85 -4.40 -23.62
C THR A 3 8.02 -4.38 -22.63
N ILE A 4 8.77 -5.48 -22.53
CA ILE A 4 9.95 -5.60 -21.66
C ILE A 4 11.09 -4.74 -22.20
N ASP A 5 11.34 -4.80 -23.51
CA ASP A 5 12.40 -4.00 -24.15
C ASP A 5 12.12 -2.50 -24.03
N LEU A 6 10.86 -2.10 -24.23
CA LEU A 6 10.44 -0.72 -24.09
C LEU A 6 10.64 -0.19 -22.66
N LYS A 7 10.29 -0.99 -21.64
CA LYS A 7 10.50 -0.61 -20.24
C LYS A 7 11.98 -0.42 -19.92
N LYS A 8 12.84 -1.34 -20.37
CA LYS A 8 14.30 -1.22 -20.18
C LYS A 8 14.86 0.03 -20.83
N HIS A 9 14.43 0.32 -22.07
CA HIS A 9 14.85 1.52 -22.78
C HIS A 9 14.43 2.81 -22.06
N LEU A 10 13.18 2.88 -21.58
CA LEU A 10 12.68 4.05 -20.85
C LEU A 10 13.42 4.27 -19.53
N ILE A 11 13.71 3.21 -18.76
CA ILE A 11 14.48 3.31 -17.51
C ILE A 11 15.88 3.88 -17.77
N GLN A 12 16.57 3.37 -18.80
CA GLN A 12 17.89 3.88 -19.19
C GLN A 12 17.80 5.37 -19.55
N ARG A 13 16.84 5.75 -20.38
CA ARG A 13 16.66 7.15 -20.78
C ARG A 13 16.36 8.07 -19.61
N ILE A 14 15.56 7.62 -18.64
CA ILE A 14 15.26 8.39 -17.43
C ILE A 14 16.50 8.56 -16.56
N SER A 15 17.36 7.54 -16.46
CA SER A 15 18.59 7.61 -15.65
C SER A 15 19.64 8.60 -16.18
N GLU A 16 19.56 8.98 -17.45
CA GLU A 16 20.45 9.94 -18.10
C GLU A 16 19.97 11.41 -17.94
N ILE A 17 18.77 11.63 -17.38
CA ILE A 17 18.20 12.98 -17.22
C ILE A 17 18.73 13.62 -15.92
N GLU A 18 19.36 14.78 -16.06
CA GLU A 18 19.81 15.61 -14.92
C GLU A 18 18.83 16.75 -14.58
N ASP A 19 17.89 17.06 -15.47
CA ASP A 19 16.89 18.11 -15.28
C ASP A 19 15.78 17.67 -14.31
N MET A 20 15.81 18.24 -13.10
CA MET A 20 14.84 17.96 -12.05
C MET A 20 13.40 18.32 -12.44
N ALA A 21 13.19 19.44 -13.15
CA ALA A 21 11.83 19.85 -13.54
C ALA A 21 11.23 18.86 -14.54
N PHE A 22 12.07 18.29 -15.42
CA PHE A 22 11.66 17.28 -16.36
C PHE A 22 11.36 15.94 -15.67
N LEU A 23 12.18 15.53 -14.69
CA LEU A 23 11.91 14.35 -13.86
C LEU A 23 10.60 14.47 -13.06
N GLU A 24 10.31 15.65 -12.49
CA GLU A 24 9.03 15.90 -11.78
C GLU A 24 7.81 15.81 -12.72
N ALA A 25 7.94 16.29 -13.96
CA ALA A 25 6.88 16.15 -14.95
C ALA A 25 6.62 14.67 -15.29
N ILE A 26 7.68 13.86 -15.48
CA ILE A 26 7.57 12.42 -15.71
C ILE A 26 6.92 11.73 -14.51
N LYS A 27 7.35 12.06 -13.29
CA LYS A 27 6.76 11.55 -12.05
C LYS A 27 5.26 11.86 -11.98
N THR A 28 4.86 13.09 -12.24
CA THR A 28 3.45 13.51 -12.22
C THR A 28 2.59 12.70 -13.21
N ILE A 29 3.10 12.43 -14.41
CA ILE A 29 2.41 11.61 -15.41
C ILE A 29 2.25 10.16 -14.91
N LEU A 30 3.31 9.59 -14.33
CA LEU A 30 3.26 8.22 -13.78
C LEU A 30 2.32 8.12 -12.58
N ASP A 31 2.35 9.09 -11.68
CA ASP A 31 1.48 9.16 -10.51
C ASP A 31 0.00 9.29 -10.93
N SER A 32 -0.30 10.02 -12.02
CA SER A 32 -1.66 10.12 -12.57
C SER A 32 -2.22 8.79 -13.10
N LYS A 33 -1.33 7.82 -13.38
CA LYS A 33 -1.68 6.46 -13.81
C LYS A 33 -1.64 5.46 -12.66
N SER A 34 -1.13 5.84 -11.49
CA SER A 34 -1.25 5.01 -10.29
C SER A 34 -2.73 4.87 -9.96
N GLN A 35 -3.21 3.65 -9.78
CA GLN A 35 -4.55 3.42 -9.29
C GLN A 35 -4.58 3.92 -7.83
N ILE A 36 -5.05 5.15 -7.64
CA ILE A 36 -5.48 5.62 -6.34
C ILE A 36 -6.56 4.62 -5.90
N LEU A 37 -6.26 3.86 -4.84
CA LEU A 37 -7.24 2.97 -4.22
C LEU A 37 -8.37 3.84 -3.66
N HIS A 38 -9.45 3.95 -4.42
CA HIS A 38 -10.66 4.63 -3.98
C HIS A 38 -11.41 3.70 -3.01
N LEU A 39 -11.24 3.96 -1.71
CA LEU A 39 -12.03 3.28 -0.69
C LEU A 39 -13.50 3.66 -0.82
N THR A 40 -14.39 2.70 -0.64
CA THR A 40 -15.82 2.98 -0.48
C THR A 40 -16.05 3.79 0.81
N SER A 41 -17.22 4.42 0.93
CA SER A 41 -17.57 5.13 2.17
C SER A 41 -17.57 4.18 3.38
N GLU A 42 -18.01 2.94 3.18
CA GLU A 42 -18.02 1.88 4.20
C GLU A 42 -16.60 1.53 4.66
N GLN A 43 -15.68 1.23 3.72
CA GLN A 43 -14.29 0.93 4.06
C GLN A 43 -13.60 2.08 4.80
N ARG A 44 -13.93 3.33 4.45
CA ARG A 44 -13.40 4.52 5.13
C ARG A 44 -13.92 4.62 6.56
N GLU A 45 -15.19 4.33 6.77
CA GLU A 45 -15.81 4.32 8.08
C GLU A 45 -15.26 3.18 8.95
N GLU A 46 -15.09 1.98 8.39
CA GLU A 46 -14.45 0.84 9.08
C GLU A 46 -13.03 1.14 9.55
N ILE A 47 -12.22 1.78 8.70
CA ILE A 47 -10.85 2.19 9.07
C ILE A 47 -10.89 3.21 10.20
N LYS A 48 -11.80 4.19 10.14
CA LYS A 48 -11.95 5.19 11.19
C LYS A 48 -12.36 4.56 12.52
N GLN A 49 -13.34 3.65 12.49
CA GLN A 49 -13.77 2.91 13.67
C GLN A 49 -12.63 2.06 14.26
N SER A 50 -11.85 1.40 13.40
CA SER A 50 -10.69 0.61 13.83
C SER A 50 -9.63 1.49 14.52
N GLN A 51 -9.39 2.69 14.00
CA GLN A 51 -8.47 3.67 14.63
C GLN A 51 -9.00 4.13 15.99
N ASP A 52 -10.30 4.41 16.11
CA ASP A 52 -10.93 4.79 17.37
C ASP A 52 -10.86 3.64 18.40
N GLN A 53 -11.06 2.40 17.98
CA GLN A 53 -10.90 1.21 18.82
C GLN A 53 -9.47 1.06 19.35
N ILE A 54 -8.45 1.23 18.49
CA ILE A 54 -7.05 1.20 18.90
C ILE A 54 -6.77 2.28 19.97
N ASN A 55 -7.27 3.50 19.77
CA ASN A 55 -7.11 4.60 20.73
C ASN A 55 -7.79 4.32 22.07
N GLN A 56 -8.87 3.54 22.06
CA GLN A 56 -9.59 3.10 23.27
C GLN A 56 -8.96 1.87 23.93
N GLY A 57 -7.86 1.33 23.37
CA GLY A 57 -7.24 0.09 23.83
C GLY A 57 -8.03 -1.17 23.48
N LEU A 58 -9.00 -1.06 22.57
CA LEU A 58 -9.81 -2.17 22.06
C LEU A 58 -9.08 -2.86 20.90
N PHE A 59 -7.88 -3.35 21.17
CA PHE A 59 -7.10 -4.16 20.26
C PHE A 59 -6.51 -5.36 21.01
N THR A 60 -6.18 -6.42 20.29
CA THR A 60 -5.44 -7.56 20.83
C THR A 60 -4.09 -7.62 20.12
N SER A 61 -3.02 -7.95 20.84
CA SER A 61 -1.72 -8.15 20.19
C SER A 61 -1.70 -9.48 19.43
N HIS A 62 -0.77 -9.60 18.48
CA HIS A 62 -0.57 -10.85 17.75
C HIS A 62 -0.28 -12.02 18.70
N ASP A 63 0.64 -11.85 19.66
CA ASP A 63 0.98 -12.87 20.65
C ASP A 63 -0.24 -13.33 21.47
N GLN A 64 -1.10 -12.39 21.86
CA GLN A 64 -2.33 -12.69 22.61
C GLN A 64 -3.32 -13.50 21.76
N LEU A 65 -3.48 -13.12 20.49
CA LEU A 65 -4.34 -13.84 19.56
C LEU A 65 -3.84 -15.26 19.30
N ASP A 66 -2.52 -15.43 19.12
CA ASP A 66 -1.90 -16.72 18.87
C ASP A 66 -2.07 -17.66 20.08
N GLU A 67 -1.90 -17.15 21.31
CA GLU A 67 -2.20 -17.92 22.51
C GLU A 67 -3.66 -18.37 22.60
N GLU A 68 -4.61 -17.50 22.26
CA GLU A 68 -6.04 -17.85 22.23
C GLU A 68 -6.33 -18.91 21.17
N PHE A 69 -5.68 -18.80 20.01
CA PHE A 69 -5.82 -19.74 18.92
C PHE A 69 -5.26 -21.13 19.29
N GLU A 70 -4.08 -21.20 19.90
CA GLU A 70 -3.51 -22.44 20.42
C GLU A 70 -4.39 -23.07 21.50
N LYS A 71 -4.94 -22.27 22.42
CA LYS A 71 -5.88 -22.74 23.45
C LYS A 71 -7.16 -23.32 22.82
N TRP A 72 -7.64 -22.73 21.74
CA TRP A 72 -8.80 -23.22 20.99
C TRP A 72 -8.49 -24.52 20.24
N ALA A 73 -7.35 -24.58 19.55
CA ALA A 73 -6.93 -25.74 18.77
C ALA A 73 -6.74 -26.99 19.64
N ASN A 74 -6.15 -26.82 20.84
CA ASN A 74 -5.90 -27.91 21.78
C ASN A 74 -7.11 -28.30 22.65
N LYS A 75 -8.26 -27.62 22.48
CA LYS A 75 -9.50 -27.92 23.21
C LYS A 75 -10.39 -28.99 22.54
N ASN A 76 -9.97 -29.51 21.37
CA ASN A 76 -10.65 -30.57 20.62
C ASN A 76 -9.79 -31.83 20.52
#